data_AF-A0A3A6PW16-F1
#
_entry.id   AF-A0A3A6PW16-F1
#
_cell.length_a   1.000
_cell.length_b   1.000
_cell.length_c   1.000
_cell.angle_alpha   90.00
_cell.angle_beta   90.00
_cell.angle_gamma   90.00
#
_symmetry.space_group_name_H-M   'P 1'
#
loop_
_entity.id
_entity.type
_entity.pdbx_description
1 polymer ?
#
loop_
_entity_poly.entity_id
_entity_poly.type
_entity_poly.pdbx_seq_one_letter_code
_entity_poly.pdbx_strand_id
1 'polypeptide(L)'
;MKDKMTRRWSTYESFYVELGDKKVVDVIITNHAKSRWLDRIESEKTGYEDIAEYLWECLKKGRIEPYYRNEQDVYLIDEDLVFVAEFADSLTELDLLGNPLHKMIIVTFLGRMSETIELRDLKSYYSWLRHSRRMTLVKNSRKRK
;
A
#
# COMPACT_ATOMS: atom_id res chain seq x y z
N MET A 1 12.66 0.15 -12.90
CA MET A 1 13.63 -0.50 -13.81
C MET A 1 13.69 -1.96 -13.38
N LYS A 2 13.37 -2.93 -14.25
CA LYS A 2 13.47 -4.36 -13.91
C LYS A 2 14.95 -4.68 -13.66
N ASP A 3 15.27 -5.01 -12.41
CA ASP A 3 16.64 -5.31 -12.04
C ASP A 3 17.14 -6.51 -12.85
N LYS A 4 18.26 -6.29 -13.54
CA LYS A 4 18.87 -7.21 -14.52
C LYS A 4 19.79 -8.22 -13.84
N MET A 5 19.77 -8.31 -12.51
CA MET A 5 20.68 -9.16 -11.72
C MET A 5 20.11 -10.54 -11.35
N THR A 6 18.80 -10.80 -11.52
CA THR A 6 18.19 -12.07 -11.04
C THR A 6 18.19 -13.20 -12.09
N ARG A 7 19.13 -13.19 -13.04
CA ARG A 7 19.32 -14.29 -14.01
C ARG A 7 20.54 -15.13 -13.63
N ARG A 8 20.47 -15.88 -12.52
CA ARG A 8 21.24 -17.12 -12.27
C ARG A 8 20.94 -17.70 -10.88
N TRP A 9 19.74 -18.25 -10.72
CA TRP A 9 19.59 -19.49 -9.96
C TRP A 9 18.61 -20.37 -10.68
N SER A 10 19.05 -21.58 -10.95
CA SER A 10 18.32 -22.67 -11.59
C SER A 10 17.11 -23.09 -10.76
N THR A 11 16.05 -23.50 -11.47
CA THR A 11 14.88 -24.30 -11.03
C THR A 11 13.73 -23.55 -10.32
N TYR A 12 12.80 -23.04 -11.14
CA TYR A 12 11.33 -22.99 -10.92
C TYR A 12 10.72 -22.46 -9.61
N GLU A 13 11.47 -21.85 -8.69
CA GLU A 13 10.88 -21.27 -7.49
C GLU A 13 10.53 -19.80 -7.75
N SER A 14 9.24 -19.53 -7.98
CA SER A 14 8.71 -18.16 -8.01
C SER A 14 9.00 -17.51 -6.65
N PHE A 15 9.87 -16.51 -6.62
CA PHE A 15 10.23 -15.82 -5.37
C PHE A 15 9.04 -14.95 -4.92
N TYR A 16 8.29 -15.41 -3.92
CA TYR A 16 7.22 -14.65 -3.28
C TYR A 16 7.56 -14.38 -1.81
N VAL A 17 6.94 -13.33 -1.26
CA VAL A 17 6.97 -13.03 0.17
C VAL A 17 5.55 -13.21 0.73
N GLU A 18 5.44 -13.89 1.87
CA GLU A 18 4.15 -14.08 2.52
C GLU A 18 3.74 -12.83 3.30
N LEU A 19 2.47 -12.45 3.17
CA LEU A 19 1.82 -11.41 3.97
C LEU A 19 0.43 -11.93 4.37
N GLY A 20 0.34 -12.49 5.58
CA GLY A 20 -0.89 -13.16 6.03
C GLY A 20 -1.20 -14.38 5.16
N ASP A 21 -2.36 -14.37 4.48
CA ASP A 21 -2.80 -15.41 3.55
C ASP A 21 -2.35 -15.15 2.09
N LYS A 22 -1.63 -14.05 1.84
CA LYS A 22 -1.21 -13.63 0.49
C LYS A 22 0.23 -14.02 0.21
N LYS A 23 0.48 -14.49 -1.01
CA LYS A 23 1.83 -14.75 -1.55
C LYS A 23 2.19 -13.64 -2.54
N VAL A 24 2.92 -12.64 -2.09
CA VAL A 24 3.18 -11.41 -2.85
C VAL A 24 4.41 -11.59 -3.76
N VAL A 25 4.24 -11.33 -5.06
CA VAL A 25 5.29 -11.44 -6.08
C VAL A 25 5.69 -10.12 -6.72
N ASP A 26 4.82 -9.12 -6.62
CA ASP A 26 5.06 -7.80 -7.19
C ASP A 26 4.36 -6.73 -6.35
N VAL A 27 4.93 -5.52 -6.36
CA VAL A 27 4.36 -4.33 -5.72
C VAL A 27 4.14 -3.23 -6.74
N ILE A 28 2.88 -2.85 -6.89
CA ILE A 28 2.44 -1.83 -7.84
C ILE A 28 2.04 -0.60 -7.05
N ILE A 29 2.72 0.52 -7.33
CA ILE A 29 2.41 1.81 -6.71
C ILE A 29 1.51 2.61 -7.64
N THR A 30 0.29 2.92 -7.21
CA THR A 30 -0.59 3.80 -7.99
C THR A 30 -0.11 5.25 -7.96
N ASN A 31 -0.53 6.05 -8.94
CA ASN A 31 -0.28 7.50 -8.95
C ASN A 31 -0.82 8.19 -7.69
N HIS A 32 -1.97 7.71 -7.21
CA HIS A 32 -2.59 8.26 -6.01
C HIS A 32 -1.75 7.98 -4.76
N ALA A 33 -1.25 6.75 -4.61
CA ALA A 33 -0.32 6.39 -3.55
C ALA A 33 0.94 7.24 -3.59
N LYS A 34 1.60 7.37 -4.75
CA LYS A 34 2.80 8.21 -4.87
C LYS A 34 2.55 9.66 -4.45
N SER A 35 1.46 10.28 -4.89
CA SER A 35 1.12 11.65 -4.46
C SER A 35 0.98 11.73 -2.94
N ARG A 36 0.32 10.74 -2.32
CA ARG A 36 0.10 10.71 -0.88
C ARG A 36 1.35 10.44 -0.07
N TRP A 37 2.30 9.68 -0.62
CA TRP A 37 3.62 9.52 -0.02
C TRP A 37 4.32 10.87 0.11
N LEU A 38 4.39 11.63 -0.99
CA LEU A 38 5.02 12.95 -1.03
C LEU A 38 4.33 13.95 -0.09
N ASP A 39 3.01 13.86 0.02
CA ASP A 39 2.22 14.78 0.84
C ASP A 39 2.26 14.48 2.35
N ARG A 40 2.48 13.21 2.76
CA ARG A 40 2.16 12.74 4.12
C ARG A 40 3.21 11.87 4.80
N ILE A 41 4.28 11.50 4.09
CA ILE A 41 5.29 10.57 4.63
C ILE A 41 6.68 11.19 4.48
N GLU A 42 7.09 11.54 3.26
CA GLU A 42 8.40 12.13 2.99
C GLU A 42 8.30 13.22 1.94
N SER A 43 8.95 14.35 2.20
CA SER A 43 8.94 15.52 1.33
C SER A 43 10.10 15.54 0.31
N GLU A 44 11.04 14.59 0.42
CA GLU A 44 12.10 14.43 -0.57
C GLU A 44 11.53 13.82 -1.87
N LYS A 45 12.17 14.06 -3.02
CA LYS A 45 11.67 13.59 -4.32
C LYS A 45 11.85 12.08 -4.46
N THR A 46 10.96 11.31 -3.84
CA THR A 46 10.91 9.85 -3.91
C THR A 46 10.18 9.41 -5.20
N GLY A 47 10.83 8.61 -6.02
CA GLY A 47 10.29 7.99 -7.23
C GLY A 47 9.39 6.80 -6.91
N TYR A 48 8.75 6.23 -7.94
CA TYR A 48 7.99 4.98 -7.77
C TYR A 48 8.88 3.82 -7.34
N GLU A 49 10.11 3.80 -7.86
CA GLU A 49 11.09 2.73 -7.61
C GLU A 49 11.53 2.75 -6.14
N ASP A 50 11.84 3.93 -5.60
CA ASP A 50 12.24 4.10 -4.20
C ASP A 50 11.13 3.65 -3.23
N ILE A 51 9.87 4.03 -3.50
CA ILE A 51 8.71 3.61 -2.69
C ILE A 51 8.52 2.09 -2.76
N ALA A 52 8.62 1.52 -3.98
CA ALA A 52 8.48 0.08 -4.18
C ALA A 52 9.60 -0.70 -3.48
N GLU A 53 10.85 -0.22 -3.57
CA GLU A 53 12.01 -0.81 -2.90
C GLU A 53 11.86 -0.80 -1.37
N TYR A 54 11.48 0.36 -0.80
CA TYR A 54 11.19 0.47 0.63
C TYR A 54 10.13 -0.54 1.08
N LEU A 55 9.02 -0.66 0.35
CA LEU A 55 7.96 -1.63 0.68
C LEU A 55 8.43 -3.08 0.56
N TRP A 56 9.27 -3.37 -0.45
CA TRP A 56 9.86 -4.69 -0.63
C TRP A 56 10.79 -5.07 0.51
N GLU A 57 11.60 -4.13 0.99
CA GLU A 57 12.41 -4.33 2.19
C GLU A 57 11.54 -4.60 3.42
N CYS A 58 10.47 -3.81 3.60
CA CYS A 58 9.57 -3.98 4.73
C CYS A 58 8.88 -5.35 4.71
N LEU A 59 8.41 -5.79 3.53
CA LEU A 59 7.83 -7.13 3.36
C LEU A 59 8.83 -8.23 3.69
N LYS A 60 10.03 -8.19 3.11
CA LYS A 60 11.07 -9.21 3.34
C LYS A 60 11.49 -9.29 4.81
N LYS A 61 11.46 -8.17 5.52
CA LYS A 61 11.78 -8.07 6.95
C LYS A 61 10.58 -8.39 7.86
N GLY A 62 9.41 -8.69 7.30
CA GLY A 62 8.20 -8.96 8.08
C GLY A 62 7.67 -7.76 8.86
N ARG A 63 7.97 -6.54 8.41
CA ARG A 63 7.59 -5.28 9.10
C ARG A 63 6.18 -4.80 8.76
N ILE A 64 5.49 -5.50 7.86
CA ILE A 64 4.14 -5.13 7.42
C ILE A 64 3.12 -6.03 8.10
N GLU A 65 2.15 -5.41 8.76
CA GLU A 65 1.11 -6.11 9.51
C GLU A 65 -0.29 -5.65 9.09
N PRO A 66 -1.28 -6.57 9.05
CA PRO A 66 -2.66 -6.19 8.83
C PRO A 66 -3.18 -5.39 10.03
N TYR A 67 -3.77 -4.23 9.77
CA TYR A 67 -4.27 -3.34 10.82
C TYR A 67 -5.80 -3.30 10.88
N TYR A 68 -6.45 -3.21 9.73
CA TYR A 68 -7.91 -3.19 9.65
C TYR A 68 -8.37 -3.86 8.36
N ARG A 69 -9.22 -4.88 8.50
CA ARG A 69 -9.77 -5.67 7.39
C ARG A 69 -11.29 -5.51 7.39
N ASN A 70 -11.79 -4.44 6.76
CA ASN A 70 -13.24 -4.24 6.57
C ASN A 70 -13.50 -3.96 5.08
N GLU A 71 -14.17 -2.86 4.72
CA GLU A 71 -14.37 -2.44 3.31
C GLU A 71 -13.05 -2.26 2.53
N GLN A 72 -11.93 -2.06 3.22
CA GLN A 72 -10.59 -1.92 2.66
C GLN A 72 -9.57 -2.66 3.53
N ASP A 73 -8.54 -3.24 2.90
CA ASP A 73 -7.41 -3.85 3.58
C ASP A 73 -6.36 -2.78 3.92
N VAL A 74 -6.27 -2.46 5.21
CA VAL A 74 -5.34 -1.47 5.75
C VAL A 74 -4.20 -2.18 6.47
N TYR A 75 -2.99 -1.70 6.21
CA TYR A 75 -1.74 -2.26 6.71
C TYR A 75 -0.92 -1.20 7.44
N LEU A 76 -0.08 -1.68 8.35
CA LEU A 76 0.89 -0.90 9.11
C LEU A 76 2.30 -1.32 8.77
N ILE A 77 3.21 -0.36 8.80
CA ILE A 77 4.65 -0.60 8.84
C ILE A 77 5.18 0.01 10.13
N ASP A 78 5.86 -0.80 10.94
CA ASP A 78 6.48 -0.40 12.21
C ASP A 78 5.53 0.29 13.20
N GLU A 79 4.27 -0.13 13.23
CA GLU A 79 3.22 0.48 14.07
C GLU A 79 3.00 1.98 13.83
N ASP A 80 3.52 2.55 12.74
CA ASP A 80 3.48 3.99 12.48
C ASP A 80 2.89 4.33 11.10
N LEU A 81 3.49 3.82 10.03
CA LEU A 81 3.09 4.18 8.67
C LEU A 81 1.88 3.37 8.24
N VAL A 82 0.78 4.05 7.93
CA VAL A 82 -0.49 3.43 7.57
C VAL A 82 -0.76 3.55 6.08
N PHE A 83 -1.09 2.44 5.43
CA PHE A 83 -1.42 2.40 4.01
C PHE A 83 -2.54 1.42 3.68
N VAL A 84 -3.13 1.61 2.50
CA VAL A 84 -4.20 0.75 1.97
C VAL A 84 -3.67 0.05 0.73
N ALA A 85 -3.88 -1.26 0.67
CA ALA A 85 -3.51 -2.09 -0.46
C ALA A 85 -4.65 -2.99 -0.90
N GLU A 86 -4.66 -3.32 -2.19
CA GLU A 86 -5.50 -4.35 -2.78
C GLU A 86 -4.61 -5.45 -3.34
N PHE A 87 -5.16 -6.66 -3.48
CA PHE A 87 -4.45 -7.79 -4.06
C PHE A 87 -5.17 -8.26 -5.31
N ALA A 88 -4.39 -8.52 -6.35
CA ALA A 88 -4.88 -9.12 -7.59
C ALA A 88 -4.08 -10.37 -7.90
N ASP A 89 -4.76 -11.40 -8.39
CA ASP A 89 -4.11 -12.63 -8.83
C ASP A 89 -3.17 -12.34 -10.01
N SER A 90 -1.98 -12.93 -9.95
CA SER A 90 -1.03 -12.92 -11.05
C SER A 90 -1.49 -13.95 -12.08
N LEU A 91 -2.06 -13.46 -13.19
CA LEU A 91 -2.52 -14.32 -14.30
C LEU A 91 -1.39 -15.14 -14.95
N THR A 92 -0.14 -14.76 -14.70
CA THR A 92 1.04 -15.34 -15.34
C THR A 92 1.93 -16.14 -14.39
N GLU A 93 1.70 -16.06 -13.08
CA GLU A 93 2.61 -16.62 -12.09
C GLU A 93 1.83 -17.45 -11.09
N LEU A 94 2.20 -18.72 -11.02
CA LEU A 94 1.69 -19.70 -10.07
C LEU A 94 2.85 -20.19 -9.20
N ASP A 95 2.54 -20.66 -8.00
CA ASP A 95 3.52 -21.39 -7.20
C ASP A 95 3.71 -22.83 -7.72
N LEU A 96 4.67 -23.56 -7.13
CA LEU A 96 4.99 -24.95 -7.50
C LEU A 96 3.81 -25.93 -7.33
N LEU A 97 2.80 -25.55 -6.54
CA LEU A 97 1.60 -26.34 -6.26
C LEU A 97 0.39 -25.85 -7.09
N GLY A 98 0.58 -24.86 -7.96
CA GLY A 98 -0.46 -24.28 -8.80
C GLY A 98 -1.34 -23.23 -8.12
N ASN A 99 -0.98 -22.74 -6.92
CA ASN A 99 -1.73 -21.68 -6.26
C ASN A 99 -1.43 -20.33 -6.91
N PRO A 100 -2.42 -19.41 -6.94
CA PRO A 100 -2.23 -18.07 -7.46
C PRO A 100 -1.23 -17.29 -6.60
N LEU A 101 -0.28 -16.63 -7.27
CA LEU A 101 0.55 -15.60 -6.67
C LEU A 101 -0.15 -14.25 -6.80
N HIS A 102 0.16 -13.31 -5.92
CA HIS A 102 -0.58 -12.06 -5.79
C HIS A 102 0.30 -10.85 -6.08
N LYS A 103 -0.26 -9.88 -6.81
CA LYS A 103 0.32 -8.54 -6.94
C LYS A 103 -0.31 -7.65 -5.88
N MET A 104 0.52 -7.02 -5.06
CA MET A 104 0.08 -6.05 -4.06
C MET A 104 0.02 -4.66 -4.72
N ILE A 105 -1.18 -4.09 -4.77
CA ILE A 105 -1.45 -2.80 -5.39
C ILE A 105 -1.66 -1.77 -4.28
N ILE A 106 -0.70 -0.86 -4.12
CA ILE A 106 -0.80 0.22 -3.13
C ILE A 106 -1.74 1.30 -3.67
N VAL A 107 -2.91 1.39 -3.06
CA VAL A 107 -3.98 2.32 -3.45
C VAL A 107 -3.71 3.70 -2.89
N THR A 108 -3.36 3.79 -1.61
CA THR A 108 -3.11 5.09 -0.95
C THR A 108 -2.29 4.94 0.32
N PHE A 109 -1.55 6.00 0.67
CA PHE A 109 -0.97 6.17 1.99
C PHE A 109 -1.85 7.09 2.83
N LEU A 110 -2.14 6.69 4.06
CA LEU A 110 -2.96 7.48 4.97
C LEU A 110 -2.10 8.49 5.75
N GLY A 111 -0.88 8.11 6.13
CA GLY A 111 0.09 8.93 6.84
C GLY A 111 0.79 8.15 7.96
N ARG A 112 1.43 8.87 8.89
CA ARG A 112 2.07 8.31 10.09
C ARG A 112 1.19 8.51 11.32
N MET A 113 1.02 7.48 12.15
CA MET A 113 0.29 7.57 13.42
C MET A 113 0.99 8.46 14.46
N SER A 114 2.31 8.57 14.37
CA SER A 114 3.10 9.50 15.18
C SER A 114 2.80 10.97 14.87
N GLU A 115 2.38 11.27 13.64
CA GLU A 115 2.05 12.64 13.20
C GLU A 115 0.54 12.91 13.23
N THR A 116 -0.29 11.93 12.91
CA THR A 116 -1.75 12.05 12.79
C THR A 116 -2.43 11.09 13.76
N ILE A 117 -2.79 11.59 14.95
CA ILE A 117 -3.36 10.77 16.03
C ILE A 117 -4.68 10.11 15.65
N GLU A 118 -5.43 10.72 14.72
CA GLU A 118 -6.70 10.21 14.21
C GLU A 118 -6.55 8.86 13.51
N LEU A 119 -5.36 8.54 12.96
CA LEU A 119 -5.12 7.25 12.31
C LEU A 119 -5.13 6.06 13.29
N ARG A 120 -5.02 6.32 14.60
CA ARG A 120 -5.17 5.30 15.65
C ARG A 120 -6.60 4.77 15.79
N ASP A 121 -7.59 5.51 15.31
CA ASP A 121 -8.97 5.05 15.21
C ASP A 121 -9.48 5.24 13.77
N LEU A 122 -9.25 4.22 12.94
CA LEU A 122 -9.63 4.27 11.52
C LEU A 122 -11.14 4.45 11.32
N LYS A 123 -11.98 3.91 12.21
CA LYS A 123 -13.43 4.05 12.08
C LYS A 123 -13.82 5.52 12.25
N SER A 124 -13.26 6.18 13.24
CA SER A 124 -13.44 7.62 13.46
C SER A 124 -12.78 8.44 12.37
N TYR A 125 -11.58 8.09 11.92
CA TYR A 125 -10.87 8.75 10.82
C TYR A 125 -11.70 8.77 9.53
N TYR A 126 -12.21 7.62 9.09
CA TYR A 126 -13.04 7.54 7.89
C TYR A 126 -14.39 8.24 8.07
N SER A 127 -14.98 8.19 9.27
CA SER A 127 -16.21 8.92 9.60
C SER A 127 -15.99 10.43 9.50
N TRP A 128 -14.90 10.93 10.08
CA TRP A 128 -14.50 12.34 10.02
C TRP A 128 -14.18 12.76 8.58
N LEU A 129 -13.44 11.96 7.83
CA LEU A 129 -13.08 12.24 6.44
C LEU A 129 -14.32 12.32 5.54
N ARG A 130 -15.30 11.42 5.72
CA ARG A 130 -16.57 11.47 4.98
C ARG A 130 -17.35 12.74 5.32
N HIS A 131 -17.35 13.15 6.59
CA HIS A 131 -18.03 14.37 7.04
C HIS A 131 -17.33 15.65 6.55
N SER A 132 -16.00 15.71 6.64
CA SER A 132 -15.20 16.87 6.21
C SER A 132 -15.26 17.06 4.69
N ARG A 133 -15.15 15.98 3.89
CA ARG A 133 -15.33 16.03 2.44
C ARG A 133 -16.72 16.52 2.05
N ARG A 134 -17.77 16.09 2.76
CA ARG A 134 -19.14 16.59 2.54
C ARG A 134 -19.22 18.10 2.79
N MET A 135 -18.57 18.61 3.84
CA MET A 135 -18.52 20.04 4.13
C MET A 135 -17.74 20.85 3.08
N THR A 136 -16.63 20.31 2.56
CA THR A 136 -15.86 20.95 1.46
C THR A 136 -16.67 21.03 0.17
N LEU A 137 -17.43 19.98 -0.16
CA LEU A 137 -18.34 19.99 -1.32
C LEU A 137 -19.47 21.03 -1.16
N VAL A 138 -20.07 21.15 0.04
CA VAL A 138 -21.09 22.16 0.35
C VAL A 138 -20.55 23.59 0.26
N LYS A 139 -19.29 23.82 0.63
CA LYS A 139 -18.64 25.13 0.48
C LYS A 139 -18.34 25.49 -0.97
N ASN A 140 -17.98 24.51 -1.80
CA ASN A 140 -17.71 24.73 -3.23
C ASN A 140 -18.98 24.90 -4.08
N SER A 141 -20.10 24.29 -3.69
CA SER A 141 -21.37 24.45 -4.42
C SER A 141 -21.98 25.85 -4.32
N ARG A 142 -21.63 26.62 -3.28
CA ARG A 142 -22.09 28.02 -3.09
C ARG A 142 -21.37 29.04 -3.98
N LYS A 143 -20.27 28.67 -4.65
CA LYS A 143 -19.50 29.57 -5.54
C LYS A 143 -19.97 29.61 -6.99
N ARG A 144 -21.07 28.92 -7.34
CA ARG A 144 -21.75 29.12 -8.63
C ARG A 144 -22.94 30.07 -8.42
N LYS A 145 -22.66 31.37 -8.53
CA LYS A 145 -23.64 32.41 -8.89
C LYS A 145 -22.91 33.51 -9.63
#